data_AF-A0A1E5L160-F1
#
_entry.id   AF-A0A1E5L160-F1
#
_cell.length_a   1.000
_cell.length_b   1.000
_cell.length_c   1.000
_cell.angle_alpha   90.00
_cell.angle_beta   90.00
_cell.angle_gamma   90.00
#
_symmetry.space_group_name_H-M   'P 1'
#
loop_
_entity.id
_entity.type
_entity.pdbx_description
1 polymer ?
#
loop_
_entity_poly.entity_id
_entity_poly.type
_entity_poly.pdbx_seq_one_letter_code
_entity_poly.pdbx_strand_id
1 'polypeptide(L)'
;MAPDTPDIRAQLHTRGQEIAKGKGYVPGTREYSDFIKKYVQPRNVPPSVIEDAITKGVKTAGNQINTWKFETGDVTVIINDLGDVITVIPK
;
A
#
# COMPACT_ATOMS: atom_id res chain seq x y z
N MET A 1 -2.09 -5.31 -6.56
CA MET A 1 -0.74 -5.03 -5.99
C MET A 1 0.27 -5.91 -6.69
N ALA A 2 1.51 -5.45 -6.79
CA ALA A 2 2.34 -5.74 -7.95
C ALA A 2 3.67 -6.43 -7.56
N PRO A 3 4.14 -7.40 -8.37
CA PRO A 3 5.38 -8.15 -8.12
C PRO A 3 6.59 -7.21 -8.07
N ASP A 4 7.65 -7.56 -7.34
CA ASP A 4 8.91 -6.80 -7.33
C ASP A 4 9.65 -6.99 -8.66
N THR A 5 9.09 -6.41 -9.72
CA THR A 5 9.69 -6.32 -11.05
C THR A 5 10.14 -4.88 -11.30
N PRO A 6 11.17 -4.67 -12.14
CA PRO A 6 11.66 -3.33 -12.46
C PRO A 6 10.57 -2.43 -13.06
N ASP A 7 9.62 -3.01 -13.80
CA ASP A 7 8.50 -2.28 -14.40
C ASP A 7 7.54 -1.71 -13.33
N ILE A 8 7.17 -2.55 -12.36
CA ILE A 8 6.31 -2.15 -11.26
C ILE A 8 6.99 -1.13 -10.35
N ARG A 9 8.28 -1.28 -10.11
CA ARG A 9 9.07 -0.26 -9.40
C ARG A 9 9.04 1.08 -10.11
N ALA A 10 9.15 1.10 -11.44
CA ALA A 10 9.06 2.33 -12.22
C ALA A 10 7.68 2.98 -12.10
N GLN A 11 6.59 2.20 -12.21
CA GLN A 11 5.22 2.72 -12.05
C GLN A 11 4.95 3.28 -10.65
N LEU A 12 5.41 2.56 -9.61
CA LEU A 12 5.33 3.02 -8.21
C LEU A 12 6.18 4.26 -7.99
N HIS A 13 7.34 4.36 -8.63
CA HIS A 13 8.19 5.54 -8.58
C HIS A 13 7.44 6.74 -9.15
N THR A 14 6.93 6.67 -10.39
CA THR A 14 6.16 7.76 -11.02
C THR A 14 5.00 8.23 -10.14
N ARG A 15 4.16 7.32 -9.64
CA ARG A 15 3.08 7.67 -8.71
C ARG A 15 3.59 8.30 -7.41
N GLY A 16 4.67 7.77 -6.86
CA GLY A 16 5.33 8.33 -5.69
C GLY A 16 5.78 9.77 -5.94
N GLN A 17 6.32 10.08 -7.13
CA GLN A 17 6.74 11.43 -7.50
C GLN A 17 5.54 12.39 -7.60
N GLU A 18 4.41 11.96 -8.17
CA GLU A 18 3.19 12.76 -8.26
C GLU A 18 2.62 13.09 -6.87
N ILE A 19 2.55 12.10 -5.98
CA ILE A 19 2.08 12.30 -4.59
C ILE A 19 3.05 13.18 -3.81
N ALA A 20 4.37 12.98 -4.01
CA ALA A 20 5.39 13.79 -3.35
C ALA A 20 5.27 15.27 -3.76
N LYS A 21 5.07 15.54 -5.05
CA LYS A 21 4.82 16.88 -5.59
C LYS A 21 3.54 17.49 -5.02
N GLY A 22 2.45 16.70 -4.93
CA GLY A 22 1.19 17.14 -4.31
C GLY A 22 1.29 17.46 -2.81
N LYS A 23 2.25 16.82 -2.11
CA LYS A 23 2.55 17.11 -0.69
C LYS A 23 3.60 18.20 -0.48
N GLY A 24 4.14 18.79 -1.56
CA GLY A 24 5.15 19.85 -1.49
C GLY A 24 6.59 19.35 -1.25
N TYR A 25 6.85 18.05 -1.39
CA TYR A 25 8.22 17.53 -1.30
C TYR A 25 9.03 17.90 -2.53
N VAL A 26 10.22 18.47 -2.31
CA VAL A 26 11.11 18.92 -3.38
C VAL A 26 12.04 17.77 -3.81
N PRO A 27 12.10 17.42 -5.12
CA PRO A 27 13.03 16.44 -5.63
C PRO A 27 14.49 16.83 -5.29
N GLY A 28 15.26 15.91 -4.73
CA GLY A 28 16.63 16.16 -4.30
C GLY A 28 16.81 16.47 -2.82
N THR A 29 15.72 16.60 -2.04
CA THR A 29 15.81 16.63 -0.58
C THR A 29 15.86 15.22 0.00
N ARG A 30 16.41 15.12 1.22
CA ARG A 30 16.45 13.85 1.96
C ARG A 30 15.04 13.33 2.26
N GLU A 31 14.14 14.21 2.66
CA GLU A 31 12.73 13.89 2.94
C GLU A 31 12.00 13.32 1.72
N TYR A 32 12.23 13.88 0.53
CA TYR A 32 11.71 13.33 -0.73
C TYR A 32 12.25 11.92 -0.98
N SER A 33 13.56 11.73 -0.82
CA SER A 33 14.22 10.45 -1.07
C SER A 33 13.73 9.36 -0.11
N ASP A 34 13.56 9.69 1.17
CA ASP A 34 13.00 8.79 2.18
C ASP A 34 11.53 8.47 1.89
N PHE A 35 10.73 9.47 1.48
CA PHE A 35 9.34 9.27 1.09
C PHE A 35 9.20 8.32 -0.11
N ILE A 36 9.95 8.58 -1.19
CA ILE A 36 9.94 7.75 -2.39
C ILE A 36 10.44 6.35 -2.09
N LYS A 37 11.53 6.18 -1.33
CA LYS A 37 12.00 4.85 -0.91
C LYS A 37 10.95 4.07 -0.15
N LYS A 38 10.20 4.70 0.75
CA LYS A 38 9.12 4.06 1.50
C LYS A 38 7.91 3.72 0.62
N TYR A 39 7.65 4.52 -0.42
CA TYR A 39 6.54 4.31 -1.34
C TYR A 39 6.84 3.21 -2.37
N VAL A 40 8.08 3.12 -2.84
CA VAL A 40 8.58 2.12 -3.81
C VAL A 40 9.06 0.86 -3.07
N GLN A 41 8.22 0.32 -2.18
CA GLN A 41 8.42 -1.00 -1.57
C GLN A 41 7.31 -1.93 -2.05
N PRO A 42 7.54 -2.71 -3.12
CA PRO A 42 6.64 -3.79 -3.50
C PRO A 42 6.55 -4.74 -2.31
N ARG A 43 5.36 -4.91 -1.72
CA ARG A 43 5.20 -5.65 -0.46
C ARG A 43 5.37 -7.16 -0.60
N ASN A 44 5.76 -7.65 -1.78
CA ASN A 44 5.90 -9.05 -2.17
C ASN A 44 4.73 -9.96 -1.76
N VAL A 45 3.55 -9.36 -1.49
CA VAL A 45 2.33 -10.08 -1.12
C VAL A 45 1.56 -10.32 -2.42
N PRO A 46 1.32 -11.59 -2.80
CA PRO A 46 0.55 -11.91 -3.98
C PRO A 46 -0.89 -11.38 -3.85
N PRO A 47 -1.52 -10.95 -4.96
CA PRO A 47 -2.94 -10.57 -4.96
C PRO A 47 -3.85 -11.64 -4.35
N SER A 48 -3.57 -12.92 -4.62
CA SER A 48 -4.33 -14.05 -4.09
C SER A 48 -4.34 -14.09 -2.56
N VAL A 49 -3.25 -13.70 -1.90
CA VAL A 49 -3.19 -13.66 -0.42
C VAL A 49 -4.05 -12.51 0.12
N ILE A 50 -4.17 -11.42 -0.63
CA ILE A 50 -5.01 -10.26 -0.27
C ILE A 50 -6.48 -10.62 -0.46
N GLU A 51 -6.84 -11.23 -1.58
CA GLU A 51 -8.19 -11.71 -1.85
C GLU A 51 -8.62 -12.75 -0.80
N ASP A 52 -7.73 -13.68 -0.44
CA ASP A 52 -7.97 -14.64 0.63
C ASP A 52 -8.17 -13.95 1.98
N ALA A 53 -7.33 -12.96 2.31
CA ALA A 53 -7.47 -12.18 3.54
C ALA A 53 -8.76 -11.35 3.59
N ILE A 54 -9.23 -10.80 2.47
CA ILE A 54 -10.51 -10.07 2.41
C ILE A 54 -11.69 -11.05 2.53
N THR A 55 -11.60 -12.23 1.92
CA THR A 55 -12.68 -13.22 1.88
C THR A 55 -12.81 -14.00 3.20
N LYS A 56 -11.68 -14.38 3.80
CA LYS A 56 -11.61 -15.26 4.96
C LYS A 56 -11.13 -14.57 6.24
N GLY A 57 -10.49 -13.41 6.12
CA GLY A 57 -9.95 -12.69 7.26
C GLY A 57 -11.03 -12.09 8.15
N VAL A 58 -10.64 -11.79 9.39
CA VAL A 58 -11.54 -11.19 10.36
C VAL A 58 -11.72 -9.72 10.00
N LYS A 59 -12.94 -9.35 9.59
CA LYS A 59 -13.32 -7.96 9.30
C LYS A 59 -13.52 -7.18 10.59
N THR A 60 -12.78 -6.10 10.75
CA THR A 60 -12.90 -5.15 11.87
C THR A 60 -13.01 -3.74 11.34
N ALA A 61 -13.67 -2.84 12.07
CA ALA A 61 -13.63 -1.42 11.75
C ALA A 61 -12.18 -0.91 11.83
N GLY A 62 -11.75 -0.17 10.81
CA GLY A 62 -10.44 0.48 10.81
C GLY A 62 -10.40 1.68 11.77
N ASN A 63 -9.20 2.21 11.98
CA ASN A 63 -9.00 3.36 12.89
C ASN A 63 -9.51 4.70 12.29
N GLN A 64 -9.81 4.73 10.99
CA GLN A 64 -10.39 5.88 10.30
C GLN A 64 -11.82 5.59 9.86
N ILE A 65 -12.66 6.63 9.88
CA ILE A 65 -13.99 6.62 9.26
C ILE A 65 -13.89 6.13 7.81
N ASN A 66 -14.79 5.22 7.42
CA ASN A 66 -14.85 4.58 6.10
C ASN A 66 -13.65 3.68 5.74
N THR A 67 -12.97 3.12 6.75
CA THR A 67 -11.92 2.10 6.55
C THR A 67 -12.28 0.78 7.23
N TRP A 68 -11.93 -0.32 6.56
CA TRP A 68 -12.16 -1.68 7.03
C TRP A 68 -10.84 -2.43 7.11
N LYS A 69 -10.56 -3.03 8.25
CA LYS A 69 -9.37 -3.84 8.49
C LYS A 69 -9.74 -5.32 8.35
N PHE A 70 -8.98 -6.06 7.56
CA PHE A 70 -9.07 -7.50 7.38
C PHE A 70 -7.77 -8.10 7.90
N GLU A 71 -7.86 -8.79 9.03
CA GLU A 71 -6.71 -9.43 9.66
C GLU A 71 -6.72 -10.93 9.37
N THR A 72 -5.61 -11.43 8.82
CA THR A 72 -5.30 -12.86 8.76
C THR A 72 -3.97 -13.15 9.47
N GLY A 73 -3.58 -14.42 9.55
CA GLY A 73 -2.33 -14.85 10.17
C GLY A 73 -1.10 -14.25 9.50
N ASP A 74 -1.11 -14.16 8.17
CA ASP A 74 0.04 -13.77 7.36
C ASP A 74 0.06 -12.28 6.99
N VAL A 75 -1.10 -11.63 6.89
CA VAL A 75 -1.22 -10.24 6.43
C VAL A 75 -2.38 -9.51 7.12
N THR A 76 -2.26 -8.19 7.21
CA THR A 76 -3.35 -7.29 7.58
C THR A 76 -3.63 -6.36 6.41
N VAL A 77 -4.83 -6.43 5.85
CA VAL A 77 -5.27 -5.62 4.71
C VAL A 77 -6.23 -4.55 5.20
N ILE A 78 -6.08 -3.31 4.77
CA ILE A 78 -6.97 -2.19 5.08
C ILE A 78 -7.53 -1.69 3.76
N ILE A 79 -8.86 -1.68 3.65
CA ILE A 79 -9.58 -1.18 2.48
C ILE A 79 -10.42 0.05 2.84
N ASN A 80 -10.75 0.87 1.85
CA ASN A 80 -11.77 1.91 1.98
C ASN A 80 -13.17 1.33 1.74
N ASP A 81 -14.21 2.15 1.93
CA ASP A 81 -15.60 1.78 1.64
C ASP A 81 -15.88 1.54 0.14
N LEU A 82 -15.07 2.15 -0.74
CA LEU A 82 -15.12 1.95 -2.20
C LEU A 82 -14.53 0.59 -2.63
N GLY A 83 -13.91 -0.16 -1.72
CA GLY A 83 -13.26 -1.44 -1.99
C GLY A 83 -11.79 -1.35 -2.43
N ASP A 84 -11.20 -0.16 -2.48
CA ASP A 84 -9.77 0.00 -2.76
C ASP A 84 -8.91 -0.39 -1.55
N VAL A 85 -7.85 -1.14 -1.82
CA VAL A 85 -6.83 -1.48 -0.83
C VAL A 85 -5.94 -0.27 -0.55
N ILE A 86 -6.10 0.32 0.64
CA ILE A 86 -5.30 1.46 1.10
C ILE A 86 -3.94 0.96 1.61
N THR A 87 -3.92 -0.10 2.41
CA THR A 87 -2.71 -0.57 3.10
C THR A 87 -2.72 -2.08 3.27
N VAL A 88 -1.56 -2.72 3.10
CA VAL A 88 -1.31 -4.12 3.42
C VAL A 88 -0.06 -4.22 4.29
N ILE A 89 -0.18 -4.76 5.49
CA ILE A 89 0.93 -4.97 6.40
C ILE A 89 1.18 -6.48 6.45
N PRO A 90 2.25 -7.00 5.82
CA PRO A 90 2.65 -8.39 6.06
C PRO A 90 3.09 -8.55 7.52
N LYS A 91 2.68 -9.66 8.15
CA LYS A 91 3.11 -10.04 9.51
C LYS A 91 4.40 -10.85 9.46
#